data_AF-A0A964PEL4-F1
#
_entry.id   AF-A0A964PEL4-F1
#
_cell.length_a   1.000
_cell.length_b   1.000
_cell.length_c   1.000
_cell.angle_alpha   90.00
_cell.angle_beta   90.00
_cell.angle_gamma   90.00
#
_symmetry.space_group_name_H-M   'P 1'
#
loop_
_entity.id
_entity.type
_entity.pdbx_description
1 polymer ?
#
loop_
_entity_poly.entity_id
_entity_poly.type
_entity_poly.pdbx_seq_one_letter_code
_entity_poly.pdbx_strand_id
1 'polypeptide(L)' 'MTEGGSNKGTGKGKVLVTGGAGYIGSHVVRQLAEAGEDIVVLDN' A
#
# COMPACT_ATOMS: atom_id res chain seq x y z
N MET A 1 1.21 -31.21 -23.30
CA MET A 1 0.09 -31.01 -22.36
C MET A 1 0.59 -30.04 -21.31
N THR A 2 0.03 -28.83 -21.36
CA THR A 2 0.48 -27.61 -20.70
C THR A 2 -0.15 -27.46 -19.33
N GLU A 3 0.62 -27.09 -18.30
CA GLU A 3 0.16 -26.18 -17.24
C GLU A 3 1.33 -25.29 -16.80
N GLY A 4 1.30 -24.04 -17.26
CA GLY A 4 2.17 -22.98 -16.78
C GLY A 4 1.50 -22.25 -15.62
N GLY A 5 2.19 -22.19 -14.47
CA GLY A 5 1.86 -21.29 -13.37
C GLY A 5 2.82 -20.10 -13.38
N SER A 6 2.49 -19.04 -14.12
CA SER A 6 3.22 -17.77 -14.00
C SER A 6 2.77 -17.08 -12.70
N ASN A 7 3.47 -17.31 -11.59
CA ASN A 7 3.33 -16.45 -10.40
C ASN A 7 3.98 -15.09 -10.69
N LYS A 8 3.31 -14.27 -11.52
CA LYS A 8 3.63 -12.85 -11.69
C LYS A 8 3.16 -12.13 -10.44
N GLY A 9 3.96 -12.21 -9.37
CA GLY A 9 3.87 -11.25 -8.28
C GLY A 9 4.25 -9.87 -8.82
N THR A 10 3.31 -9.18 -9.46
CA THR A 10 3.42 -7.73 -9.71
C THR A 10 3.14 -7.04 -8.39
N GLY A 11 4.00 -7.26 -7.41
CA GLY A 11 3.87 -6.67 -6.08
C GLY A 11 4.21 -5.20 -6.19
N LYS A 12 3.22 -4.36 -6.51
CA LYS A 12 3.21 -2.99 -5.97
C LYS A 12 3.33 -3.16 -4.46
N GLY A 13 4.44 -2.70 -3.89
CA GLY A 13 4.74 -2.91 -2.47
C GLY A 13 3.61 -2.33 -1.62
N LYS A 14 3.12 -3.11 -0.64
CA LYS A 14 2.12 -2.59 0.31
C LYS A 14 2.83 -1.69 1.33
N VAL A 15 2.31 -0.50 1.56
CA VAL A 15 2.87 0.47 2.49
C VAL A 15 2.01 0.53 3.76
N LEU A 16 2.59 0.16 4.91
CA LEU A 16 1.93 0.28 6.21
C LEU A 16 2.25 1.64 6.84
N VAL A 17 1.22 2.42 7.14
CA VAL A 17 1.35 3.69 7.86
C VAL A 17 0.78 3.52 9.26
N THR A 18 1.59 3.77 10.28
CA THR A 18 1.15 3.83 11.68
C THR A 18 0.91 5.28 12.09
N GLY A 19 -0.14 5.56 12.87
CA GLY A 19 -0.50 6.93 13.28
C GLY A 19 -1.05 7.78 12.12
N GLY A 20 -1.77 7.15 11.19
CA GLY A 20 -2.22 7.78 9.95
C GLY A 20 -3.29 8.85 10.08
N ALA A 21 -4.02 8.95 11.21
CA ALA A 21 -4.93 10.08 11.44
C ALA A 21 -4.25 11.27 12.14
N GLY A 22 -2.95 11.17 12.48
CA GLY A 22 -2.20 12.27 13.04
C GLY A 22 -1.99 13.44 12.06
N TYR A 23 -1.47 14.57 12.57
CA TYR A 23 -1.19 15.76 11.76
C TYR A 23 -0.29 15.45 10.55
N ILE A 24 0.79 14.69 10.77
CA ILE A 24 1.70 14.28 9.70
C ILE A 24 1.17 13.05 8.95
N GLY A 25 0.62 12.08 9.67
CA GLY A 25 0.11 10.83 9.10
C GLY A 25 -0.94 11.07 8.01
N SER A 26 -1.88 11.99 8.26
CA SER A 26 -2.95 12.32 7.31
C SER A 26 -2.43 12.88 5.99
N HIS A 27 -1.38 13.70 6.03
CA HIS A 27 -0.73 14.26 4.84
C HIS A 27 0.03 13.17 4.07
N VAL A 28 0.72 12.27 4.77
CA VAL A 28 1.48 11.18 4.16
C VAL A 28 0.54 10.16 3.51
N VAL A 29 -0.53 9.75 4.21
CA VAL A 29 -1.55 8.84 3.67
C VAL A 29 -2.18 9.41 2.41
N ARG A 30 -2.51 10.71 2.40
CA ARG A 30 -3.06 11.37 1.21
C ARG A 30 -2.08 11.34 0.03
N GLN A 31 -0.80 11.65 0.25
CA GLN A 31 0.21 11.63 -0.82
C GLN A 31 0.44 10.23 -1.37
N LEU A 32 0.49 9.21 -0.50
CA LEU A 32 0.64 7.81 -0.90
C LEU A 32 -0.60 7.31 -1.67
N ALA A 33 -1.80 7.72 -1.25
CA ALA A 33 -3.04 7.44 -1.96
C ALA A 33 -3.05 8.07 -3.36
N GLU A 34 -2.64 9.34 -3.47
CA GLU A 34 -2.53 10.07 -4.74
C GLU A 34 -1.49 9.44 -5.68
N ALA A 35 -0.41 8.87 -5.13
CA ALA A 35 0.57 8.09 -5.90
C ALA A 35 0.04 6.73 -6.38
N GLY A 36 -1.15 6.32 -5.95
CA GLY A 36 -1.75 5.04 -6.30
C GLY A 36 -1.03 3.85 -5.66
N GLU A 37 -0.43 4.06 -4.49
CA GLU A 37 0.18 3.00 -3.68
C GLU A 37 -0.90 2.20 -2.94
N ASP A 38 -0.61 0.92 -2.70
CA ASP A 38 -1.47 0.05 -1.89
C ASP A 38 -1.13 0.24 -0.41
N ILE A 39 -1.82 1.21 0.20
CA ILE A 39 -1.58 1.64 1.58
C ILE A 39 -2.55 0.96 2.56
N VAL A 40 -1.99 0.53 3.70
CA VAL A 40 -2.74 0.09 4.88
C VAL A 40 -2.44 1.06 6.00
N VAL A 41 -3.49 1.64 6.60
CA VAL A 41 -3.35 2.57 7.72
C VAL A 41 -3.73 1.87 9.01
N LEU A 42 -2.83 1.90 9.98
CA LEU A 42 -3.07 1.46 11.34
C LEU A 42 -3.03 2.68 12.25
N ASP A 43 -4.12 2.90 12.95
CA ASP A 43 -4.22 3.88 14.03
C ASP A 43 -4.83 3.21 15.26
N ASN A 44 -4.67 3.82 16.43
CA ASN A 44 -5.28 3.33 17.69
C ASN A 44 -6.74 3.76 17.80
#